data_AF-A0A1I8B8P8-F1
#
_entry.id   AF-A0A1I8B8P8-F1
#
_cell.length_a   1.000
_cell.length_b   1.000
_cell.length_c   1.000
_cell.angle_alpha   90.00
_cell.angle_beta   90.00
_cell.angle_gamma   90.00
#
_symmetry.space_group_name_H-M   'P 1'
#
loop_
_entity.id
_entity.type
_entity.pdbx_description
1 polymer ?
#
loop_
_entity_poly.entity_id
_entity_poly.type
_entity_poly.pdbx_seq_one_letter_code
_entity_poly.pdbx_strand_id
1 'polypeptide(L)'
;MDILIDFVSQFIQNRNEDDHFDRLNYQITPFLFVLLSLVNISKLYIGSAINCFAKAEFKEGWVQYTNDYCLVESTYYIRSDETIPLQKELRNEKRIAYYQASLFLQFTNLKLLYLFEQIIFVKKCKCLEQCFY
;
A
#
# COMPACT_ATOMS: atom_id res chain seq x y z
N MET A 1 -19.45 0.08 -14.17
CA MET A 1 -19.13 1.46 -14.57
C MET A 1 -19.75 2.44 -13.58
N ASP A 2 -20.98 2.19 -13.14
CA ASP A 2 -21.74 3.07 -12.26
C ASP A 2 -21.09 3.25 -10.87
N ILE A 3 -20.50 2.19 -10.31
CA ILE A 3 -19.76 2.24 -9.03
C ILE A 3 -18.58 3.23 -9.07
N LEU A 4 -17.88 3.29 -10.21
CA LEU A 4 -16.75 4.22 -10.38
C LEU A 4 -17.24 5.66 -10.50
N ILE A 5 -18.36 5.87 -11.19
CA ILE A 5 -18.95 7.20 -11.37
C ILE A 5 -19.48 7.73 -10.04
N ASP A 6 -20.13 6.88 -9.23
CA ASP A 6 -20.61 7.23 -7.90
C ASP A 6 -19.45 7.61 -6.96
N PHE A 7 -18.38 6.81 -6.92
CA PHE A 7 -17.21 7.11 -6.10
C PHE A 7 -16.53 8.42 -6.51
N VAL A 8 -16.40 8.65 -7.83
CA VAL A 8 -15.82 9.88 -8.37
C VAL A 8 -16.71 11.09 -8.07
N SER A 9 -18.02 10.95 -8.15
CA SER A 9 -18.96 12.04 -7.83
C SER A 9 -18.90 12.44 -6.35
N GLN A 10 -18.77 11.47 -5.44
CA GLN A 10 -18.57 11.72 -4.02
C GLN A 10 -17.24 12.45 -3.75
N PHE A 11 -16.19 12.12 -4.50
CA PHE A 11 -14.90 12.80 -4.40
C PHE A 11 -14.90 14.22 -4.97
N ILE A 12 -15.76 14.53 -5.95
CA ILE A 12 -15.81 15.83 -6.63
C ILE A 12 -16.76 16.81 -5.93
N GLN A 13 -17.64 16.34 -5.04
CA GLN A 13 -18.63 17.19 -4.39
C GLN A 13 -17.98 18.27 -3.53
N ASN A 14 -17.89 19.48 -4.10
CA ASN A 14 -17.37 20.66 -3.44
C ASN A 14 -18.30 21.08 -2.30
N ARG A 15 -17.80 21.05 -1.06
CA ARG A 15 -18.36 21.88 0.00
C ARG A 15 -17.76 23.27 -0.16
N ASN A 16 -18.62 24.28 -0.27
CA ASN A 16 -18.24 25.65 -0.68
C ASN A 16 -17.51 26.45 0.42
N GLU A 17 -17.16 25.84 1.55
CA GLU A 17 -16.60 26.53 2.73
C GLU A 17 -15.15 26.08 3.08
N ASP A 18 -14.53 25.22 2.27
CA ASP A 18 -13.22 24.62 2.61
C ASP A 18 -12.03 25.38 1.99
N ASP A 19 -11.03 25.69 2.83
CA ASP A 19 -9.75 26.29 2.44
C ASP A 19 -8.98 25.41 1.42
N HIS A 20 -8.12 26.03 0.62
CA HIS A 20 -7.32 25.32 -0.40
C HIS A 20 -6.46 24.20 0.21
N PHE A 21 -5.91 24.42 1.40
CA PHE A 21 -5.08 23.43 2.09
C PHE A 21 -5.89 22.25 2.62
N ASP A 22 -7.14 22.46 3.02
CA ASP A 22 -8.03 21.40 3.50
C ASP A 22 -8.44 20.48 2.34
N ARG A 23 -8.60 21.03 1.12
CA ARG A 23 -8.85 20.25 -0.12
C ARG A 23 -7.66 19.38 -0.53
N LEU A 24 -6.43 19.87 -0.40
CA LEU A 24 -5.23 19.09 -0.73
C LEU A 24 -5.14 17.83 0.14
N ASN A 25 -5.48 17.95 1.43
CA ASN A 25 -5.36 16.84 2.35
C ASN A 25 -6.52 15.84 2.16
N TYR A 26 -7.78 16.29 2.13
CA TYR A 26 -8.94 15.38 2.09
C TYR A 26 -9.16 14.74 0.74
N GLN A 27 -8.83 15.46 -0.33
CA GLN A 27 -9.23 15.09 -1.68
C GLN A 27 -8.03 14.51 -2.45
N ILE A 28 -6.88 15.18 -2.41
CA ILE A 28 -5.72 14.79 -3.24
C ILE A 28 -4.92 13.65 -2.59
N THR A 29 -4.60 13.73 -1.30
CA THR A 29 -3.82 12.71 -0.61
C THR A 29 -4.44 11.30 -0.71
N PRO A 30 -5.72 11.06 -0.35
CA PRO A 30 -6.31 9.72 -0.46
C PRO A 30 -6.45 9.26 -1.92
N PHE A 31 -6.74 10.18 -2.85
CA PHE A 31 -6.79 9.84 -4.27
C PHE A 31 -5.44 9.33 -4.79
N LEU A 32 -4.33 9.98 -4.40
CA LEU A 32 -2.99 9.50 -4.72
C LEU A 32 -2.71 8.12 -4.11
N PHE A 33 -3.07 7.90 -2.84
CA PHE A 33 -2.90 6.58 -2.22
C PHE A 33 -3.70 5.48 -2.93
N VAL A 34 -4.93 5.76 -3.35
CA VAL A 34 -5.74 4.83 -4.14
C VAL A 34 -5.04 4.53 -5.47
N LEU A 35 -4.56 5.54 -6.19
CA LEU A 35 -3.84 5.34 -7.46
C LEU A 35 -2.56 4.50 -7.27
N LEU A 36 -1.75 4.81 -6.25
CA LEU A 36 -0.54 4.03 -5.95
C LEU A 36 -0.90 2.58 -5.58
N SER A 37 -1.96 2.35 -4.80
CA SER A 37 -2.39 1.00 -4.48
C SER A 37 -2.81 0.21 -5.72
N LEU A 38 -3.53 0.85 -6.67
CA LEU A 38 -3.95 0.22 -7.92
C LEU A 38 -2.76 -0.16 -8.80
N VAL A 39 -1.71 0.68 -8.84
CA VAL A 39 -0.47 0.36 -9.54
C VAL A 39 0.23 -0.86 -8.92
N ASN A 40 0.31 -0.92 -7.58
CA ASN A 40 0.90 -2.08 -6.90
C ASN A 40 0.07 -3.37 -7.11
N ILE A 41 -1.27 -3.25 -7.08
CA ILE A 41 -2.18 -4.36 -7.39
C ILE A 41 -1.98 -4.83 -8.83
N SER A 42 -1.88 -3.92 -9.79
CA SER A 42 -1.67 -4.25 -11.20
C SER A 42 -0.37 -5.04 -11.42
N LYS A 43 0.68 -4.70 -10.65
CA LYS A 43 1.95 -5.45 -10.65
C LYS A 43 1.81 -6.88 -10.14
N LEU A 44 0.84 -7.17 -9.29
CA LEU A 44 0.56 -8.52 -8.78
C LEU A 44 -0.24 -9.38 -9.77
N TYR A 45 -1.15 -8.78 -10.54
CA TYR A 45 -2.07 -9.53 -11.42
C TYR A 45 -1.57 -9.69 -12.86
N ILE A 46 -0.81 -8.72 -13.39
CA ILE A 46 -0.46 -8.64 -14.82
C ILE A 46 1.01 -9.04 -15.07
N GLY A 47 1.83 -9.16 -14.02
CA GLY A 47 3.24 -9.51 -14.16
C GLY A 47 3.78 -10.33 -12.99
N SER A 48 5.06 -10.68 -13.05
CA SER A 48 5.76 -11.30 -11.93
C SER A 48 6.20 -10.23 -10.92
N ALA A 49 5.70 -10.33 -9.68
CA ALA A 49 6.08 -9.41 -8.61
C ALA A 49 7.58 -9.54 -8.25
N ILE A 50 8.14 -10.74 -8.43
CA ILE A 50 9.56 -11.05 -8.26
C ILE A 50 9.96 -12.12 -9.28
N ASN A 51 11.21 -12.05 -9.77
CA ASN A 51 11.80 -13.09 -10.61
C ASN A 51 12.86 -13.82 -9.79
N CYS A 52 12.63 -15.10 -9.54
CA CYS A 52 13.54 -15.99 -8.84
C CYS A 52 14.44 -16.76 -9.80
N PHE A 53 15.58 -17.23 -9.27
CA PHE A 53 16.46 -18.12 -10.01
C PHE A 53 15.82 -19.51 -10.09
N ALA A 54 15.20 -19.83 -11.22
CA ALA A 54 14.67 -21.16 -11.52
C ALA A 54 15.74 -22.04 -12.20
N LYS A 55 15.64 -23.36 -12.03
CA LYS A 55 16.52 -24.31 -12.73
C LYS A 55 16.19 -24.32 -14.22
N ALA A 56 17.20 -24.53 -15.07
CA ALA A 56 17.05 -24.57 -16.53
C ALA A 56 16.11 -25.69 -17.03
N GLU A 57 15.91 -26.74 -16.25
CA GLU A 57 15.03 -27.88 -16.58
C GLU A 57 13.54 -27.60 -16.36
N PHE A 58 13.19 -26.48 -15.71
CA PHE A 58 11.80 -26.17 -15.37
C PHE A 58 11.03 -25.67 -16.60
N LYS A 59 9.83 -26.25 -16.80
CA LYS A 59 8.86 -25.73 -17.76
C LYS A 59 8.30 -24.39 -17.27
N GLU A 60 7.75 -23.59 -18.18
CA GLU A 60 7.25 -22.23 -17.90
C GLU A 60 6.28 -22.16 -16.70
N GLY A 61 5.35 -23.11 -16.57
CA GLY A 61 4.43 -23.16 -15.42
C GLY A 61 5.12 -23.36 -14.06
N TRP A 62 6.23 -24.11 -14.03
CA TRP A 62 7.03 -24.29 -12.81
C TRP A 62 7.85 -23.05 -12.47
N VAL A 63 8.26 -22.27 -13.49
CA VAL A 63 8.94 -20.98 -13.29
C VAL A 63 7.99 -19.99 -12.62
N GLN A 64 6.73 -19.90 -13.08
CA GLN A 64 5.70 -19.06 -12.45
C GLN A 64 5.44 -19.49 -11.00
N TYR A 65 5.25 -20.80 -10.76
CA TYR A 65 5.08 -21.33 -9.41
C TYR A 65 6.26 -21.00 -8.48
N THR A 66 7.49 -21.09 -8.98
CA THR A 66 8.69 -20.78 -8.19
C THR A 66 8.73 -19.30 -7.80
N ASN A 67 8.32 -18.41 -8.70
CA ASN A 67 8.25 -16.98 -8.42
C ASN A 67 7.20 -16.66 -7.34
N ASP A 68 6.02 -17.29 -7.42
CA ASP A 68 4.96 -17.10 -6.42
C ASP A 68 5.37 -17.65 -5.06
N TYR A 69 6.01 -18.82 -5.04
CA TYR A 69 6.52 -19.43 -3.82
C TYR A 69 7.57 -18.53 -3.15
N CYS A 70 8.49 -17.96 -3.92
CA CYS A 70 9.48 -17.00 -3.44
C CYS A 70 8.88 -15.71 -2.86
N LEU A 71 7.71 -15.28 -3.36
CA LEU A 71 7.06 -14.06 -2.90
C LEU A 71 6.35 -14.29 -1.56
N VAL A 72 5.69 -15.44 -1.41
CA VAL A 72 4.95 -15.80 -0.19
C VAL A 72 5.91 -16.15 0.95
N GLU A 73 6.96 -16.91 0.64
CA GLU A 73 7.99 -17.28 1.60
C GLU A 73 8.99 -16.12 1.75
N SER A 74 9.14 -15.54 2.95
CA SER A 74 10.03 -14.39 3.13
C SER A 74 11.48 -14.70 2.75
N THR A 75 12.09 -13.82 1.95
CA THR A 75 13.48 -13.92 1.50
C THR A 75 14.44 -13.41 2.58
N TYR A 76 15.72 -13.77 2.49
CA TYR A 76 16.76 -13.25 3.36
C TYR A 76 17.96 -12.83 2.52
N TYR A 77 18.66 -11.79 2.96
CA TYR A 77 19.87 -11.33 2.28
C TYR A 77 21.09 -12.12 2.78
N ILE A 78 21.95 -12.53 1.84
CA ILE A 78 23.26 -13.11 2.13
C ILE A 78 24.31 -12.35 1.34
N ARG A 79 25.44 -12.08 1.99
CA ARG A 79 26.61 -11.45 1.39
C ARG A 79 27.33 -12.46 0.51
N SER A 80 27.89 -12.04 -0.62
CA SER A 80 28.48 -12.94 -1.63
C SER A 80 29.68 -13.77 -1.14
N ASP A 81 30.32 -13.32 -0.07
CA ASP A 81 31.45 -13.93 0.63
C ASP A 81 31.03 -14.91 1.75
N GLU A 82 29.75 -14.95 2.13
CA GLU A 82 29.23 -15.79 3.20
C GLU A 82 28.60 -17.09 2.65
N THR A 83 28.85 -18.22 3.31
CA THR A 83 28.20 -19.50 2.99
C THR A 83 26.76 -19.55 3.51
N ILE A 84 25.86 -20.20 2.75
CA ILE A 84 24.45 -20.35 3.15
C ILE A 84 24.36 -21.04 4.52
N PRO A 85 23.78 -20.40 5.55
CA PRO A 85 23.69 -21.01 6.87
C PRO A 85 22.77 -22.24 6.84
N LEU A 86 23.27 -23.34 7.40
CA LEU A 86 22.55 -24.61 7.55
C LEU A 86 21.47 -24.54 8.63
N GLN A 87 21.67 -23.68 9.62
CA GLN A 87 20.78 -23.55 10.78
C GLN A 87 19.58 -22.66 10.43
N LYS A 88 18.37 -23.20 10.61
CA LYS A 88 17.11 -22.55 10.22
C LYS A 88 16.82 -21.28 11.04
N GLU A 89 17.26 -21.26 12.30
CA GLU A 89 17.09 -20.13 13.22
C GLU A 89 17.77 -18.86 12.70
N LEU A 90 19.04 -18.97 12.32
CA LEU A 90 19.83 -17.86 11.78
C LEU A 90 19.24 -17.30 10.47
N ARG A 91 18.59 -18.17 9.68
CA ARG A 91 17.88 -17.76 8.46
C ARG A 91 16.62 -16.97 8.79
N ASN A 92 15.89 -17.37 9.83
CA ASN A 92 14.65 -16.70 10.25
C ASN A 92 14.91 -15.27 10.75
N GLU A 93 15.99 -15.06 11.50
CA GLU A 93 16.36 -13.73 12.01
C GLU A 93 16.66 -12.72 10.90
N LYS A 94 17.18 -13.19 9.76
CA LYS A 94 17.53 -12.36 8.60
C LYS A 94 16.42 -12.25 7.55
N ARG A 95 15.21 -12.77 7.82
CA ARG A 95 14.09 -12.70 6.87
C ARG A 95 13.60 -11.26 6.70
N ILE A 96 13.28 -10.90 5.47
CA ILE A 96 12.77 -9.60 5.09
C ILE A 96 11.33 -9.79 4.60
N ALA A 97 10.35 -9.37 5.41
CA ALA A 97 8.92 -9.54 5.13
C ALA A 97 8.24 -8.28 4.52
N TYR A 98 9.02 -7.34 4.00
CA TYR A 98 8.53 -5.99 3.66
C TYR A 98 7.50 -5.93 2.53
N TYR A 99 7.56 -6.86 1.56
CA TYR A 99 6.63 -6.86 0.41
C TYR A 99 5.17 -7.04 0.84
N GLN A 100 4.93 -7.91 1.82
CA GLN A 100 3.59 -8.16 2.37
C GLN A 100 3.09 -6.94 3.15
N ALA A 101 3.96 -6.31 3.95
CA ALA A 101 3.60 -5.18 4.81
C ALA A 101 3.27 -3.90 4.04
N SER A 102 3.91 -3.64 2.89
CA SER A 102 3.77 -2.36 2.18
C SER A 102 2.32 -2.07 1.72
N LEU A 103 1.60 -3.11 1.31
CA LEU A 103 0.19 -3.01 0.89
C LEU A 103 -0.71 -2.73 2.10
N PHE A 104 -0.53 -3.47 3.20
CA PHE A 104 -1.31 -3.24 4.43
C PHE A 104 -1.09 -1.84 5.00
N LEU A 105 0.14 -1.33 4.96
CA LEU A 105 0.46 0.02 5.43
C LEU A 105 -0.25 1.10 4.59
N GLN A 106 -0.38 0.93 3.29
CA GLN A 106 -1.10 1.90 2.45
C GLN A 106 -2.60 1.97 2.81
N PHE A 107 -3.25 0.83 3.08
CA PHE A 107 -4.65 0.80 3.50
C PHE A 107 -4.88 1.38 4.89
N THR A 108 -3.96 1.17 5.84
CA THR A 108 -4.09 1.73 7.19
C THR A 108 -3.90 3.25 7.20
N ASN A 109 -2.95 3.76 6.41
CA ASN A 109 -2.71 5.20 6.27
C ASN A 109 -3.92 5.93 5.66
N LEU A 110 -4.60 5.34 4.67
CA LEU A 110 -5.83 5.90 4.10
C LEU A 110 -6.92 6.10 5.17
N LYS A 111 -7.11 5.11 6.04
CA LYS A 111 -8.09 5.17 7.14
C LYS A 111 -7.70 6.18 8.22
N LEU A 112 -6.40 6.28 8.54
CA LEU A 112 -5.87 7.22 9.52
C LEU A 112 -5.99 8.68 9.04
N LEU A 113 -5.72 8.94 7.76
CA LEU A 113 -5.93 10.26 7.14
C LEU A 113 -7.41 10.66 7.18
N TYR A 114 -8.31 9.75 6.83
CA TYR A 114 -9.75 10.01 6.92
C TYR A 114 -10.18 10.34 8.36
N LEU A 115 -9.65 9.62 9.36
CA LEU A 115 -9.91 9.90 10.78
C LEU A 115 -9.29 11.23 11.24
N PHE A 116 -8.07 11.54 10.82
CA PHE A 116 -7.35 12.75 11.18
C PHE A 116 -8.09 14.01 10.74
N GLU A 117 -8.65 13.99 9.54
CA GLU A 117 -9.40 15.13 9.02
C GLU A 117 -10.78 15.29 9.63
N GLN A 118 -11.49 14.19 9.91
CA GLN A 118 -12.73 14.25 10.68
C GLN A 118 -12.48 14.88 12.07
N ILE A 119 -11.34 14.57 12.71
CA ILE A 119 -10.97 15.16 14.01
C ILE A 119 -10.60 16.65 13.87
N ILE A 120 -9.84 17.05 12.84
CA ILE A 120 -9.50 18.46 12.60
C ILE A 120 -10.75 19.26 12.26
N PHE A 121 -11.61 18.79 11.36
CA PHE A 121 -12.84 19.48 10.98
C PHE A 121 -13.80 19.62 12.17
N VAL A 122 -14.02 18.54 12.95
CA VAL A 122 -14.81 18.60 14.19
C VAL A 122 -14.19 19.57 15.18
N LYS A 123 -12.85 19.62 15.33
CA LYS A 123 -12.19 20.59 16.21
C LYS A 123 -12.26 22.03 15.68
N LYS A 124 -12.12 22.24 14.36
CA LYS A 124 -12.13 23.56 13.72
C LYS A 124 -13.54 24.15 13.73
N CYS A 125 -14.58 23.37 13.45
CA CYS A 125 -15.98 23.76 13.68
C CYS A 125 -16.25 24.09 15.15
N LYS A 126 -15.77 23.26 16.09
CA LYS A 126 -15.99 23.49 17.53
C LYS A 126 -15.26 24.74 18.05
N CYS A 127 -14.06 25.04 17.53
CA CYS A 127 -13.37 26.31 17.80
C CYS A 127 -14.04 27.50 17.11
N LEU A 128 -14.58 27.35 15.89
CA LEU A 128 -15.30 28.43 15.20
C LEU A 128 -16.62 28.78 15.89
N GLU A 129 -17.40 27.79 16.33
CA GLU A 129 -18.61 28.01 17.15
C GLU A 129 -18.26 28.73 18.46
N GLN A 130 -17.14 28.40 19.10
CA GLN A 130 -16.66 29.10 20.30
C GLN A 130 -16.10 30.50 20.04
N CYS A 131 -15.77 30.85 18.79
CA CYS A 131 -15.34 32.21 18.42
C CYS A 131 -16.49 33.10 17.96
N PHE A 132 -17.67 32.53 17.66
CA PHE A 132 -18.84 33.25 17.15
C PHE A 132 -19.93 33.49 18.22
N TYR A 133 -19.66 33.15 19.47
CA TYR A 133 -20.50 33.43 20.65
C TYR A 133 -19.70 34.14 21.75
#